data_AF-A0A645HF27-F1
#
_entry.id   AF-A0A645HF27-F1
#
_cell.length_a   1.000
_cell.length_b   1.000
_cell.length_c   1.000
_cell.angle_alpha   90.00
_cell.angle_beta   90.00
_cell.angle_gamma   90.00
#
_symmetry.space_group_name_H-M   'P 1'
#
loop_
_entity.id
_entity.type
_entity.pdbx_description
1 polymer ?
#
loop_
_entity_poly.entity_id
_entity_poly.type
_entity_poly.pdbx_seq_one_letter_code
_entity_poly.pdbx_strand_id
1 'polypeptide(L)' 'MKTVAIAGPFDNKGTQYLYAKELIESLELNTYTIHTGVFKSTFKPDVSNEEVAKAAG' A
#
# COMPACT_ATOMS: atom_id res chain seq x y z
N MET A 1 0.28 -19.40 0.96
CA MET A 1 0.91 -18.33 0.15
C MET A 1 1.50 -17.30 1.11
N LYS A 2 2.75 -16.85 0.89
CA LYS A 2 3.36 -15.81 1.75
C LYS A 2 2.82 -14.43 1.35
N THR A 3 2.82 -13.50 2.29
CA THR A 3 2.33 -12.12 2.07
C THR A 3 3.46 -11.12 2.23
N VAL A 4 3.55 -10.17 1.31
CA VAL A 4 4.48 -9.03 1.37
C VAL A 4 3.72 -7.77 1.73
N ALA A 5 4.15 -7.09 2.79
CA ALA A 5 3.62 -5.77 3.13
C ALA A 5 4.31 -4.69 2.28
N ILE A 6 3.50 -3.82 1.66
CA ILE A 6 3.96 -2.66 0.91
C ILE A 6 3.48 -1.42 1.67
N ALA A 7 4.41 -0.68 2.28
CA ALA A 7 4.10 0.54 3.01
C ALA A 7 4.72 1.75 2.30
N GLY A 8 3.93 2.81 2.11
CA GLY A 8 4.46 4.05 1.55
C GLY A 8 3.41 5.11 1.17
N PRO A 9 3.88 6.29 0.70
CA PRO A 9 3.00 7.38 0.26
C PRO A 9 2.37 7.06 -1.11
N PHE A 10 1.17 6.51 -1.11
CA PHE A 10 0.44 6.15 -2.35
C PHE A 10 -0.26 7.36 -3.01
N ASP A 11 -0.14 8.55 -2.44
CA ASP A 11 -0.68 9.81 -2.93
C ASP A 11 0.23 10.48 -3.98
N ASN A 12 1.56 10.36 -3.87
CA ASN A 12 2.50 10.92 -4.85
C ASN A 12 3.24 9.88 -5.70
N LYS A 13 3.29 8.62 -5.25
CA LYS A 13 3.98 7.50 -5.93
C LYS A 13 3.06 6.31 -6.17
N GLY A 14 1.76 6.54 -6.19
CA GLY A 14 0.75 5.48 -6.31
C GLY A 14 0.97 4.55 -7.49
N THR A 15 1.34 5.07 -8.66
CA THR A 15 1.63 4.27 -9.86
C THR A 15 2.85 3.35 -9.68
N GLN A 16 3.91 3.83 -9.04
CA GLN A 16 5.12 3.04 -8.78
C GLN A 16 4.85 1.94 -7.75
N TYR A 17 4.04 2.23 -6.73
CA TYR A 17 3.61 1.23 -5.75
C TYR A 17 2.67 0.19 -6.35
N LEU A 18 1.76 0.59 -7.25
CA LEU A 18 0.90 -0.34 -7.98
C LEU A 18 1.72 -1.27 -8.88
N TYR A 19 2.72 -0.74 -9.58
CA TYR A 19 3.65 -1.56 -10.36
C TYR A 19 4.40 -2.58 -9.50
N ALA A 20 4.93 -2.17 -8.34
CA ALA A 20 5.57 -3.10 -7.41
C ALA A 20 4.61 -4.16 -6.88
N LYS A 21 3.36 -3.79 -6.58
CA LYS A 21 2.29 -4.72 -6.18
C LYS A 21 2.04 -5.77 -7.26
N GLU A 22 1.88 -5.35 -8.52
CA GLU A 22 1.65 -6.24 -9.66
C GLU A 22 2.83 -7.21 -9.88
N LEU A 23 4.07 -6.73 -9.74
CA LEU A 23 5.25 -7.59 -9.81
C LEU A 23 5.26 -8.65 -8.71
N ILE A 24 4.95 -8.28 -7.46
CA ILE A 24 4.89 -9.23 -6.34
C ILE A 24 3.79 -10.27 -6.58
N GLU A 25 2.61 -9.84 -7.05
CA GLU A 25 1.49 -10.73 -7.36
C GLU A 25 1.81 -11.68 -8.51
N SER A 26 2.60 -11.24 -9.49
CA SER A 26 3.08 -12.11 -10.59
C SER A 26 4.01 -13.24 -10.13
N LEU A 27 4.58 -13.13 -8.93
CA LEU A 27 5.42 -14.16 -8.30
C LEU A 27 4.60 -15.12 -7.42
N GLU A 28 3.27 -15.13 -7.56
CA GLU A 28 2.36 -15.95 -6.75
C GLU A 28 2.48 -15.65 -5.24
N LEU A 29 2.71 -14.39 -4.89
CA LEU A 29 2.71 -13.88 -3.52
C LEU A 29 1.48 -12.98 -3.30
N ASN A 30 0.98 -12.97 -2.06
CA ASN A 30 -0.04 -11.99 -1.68
C ASN A 30 0.61 -10.65 -1.39
N THR A 31 -0.13 -9.57 -1.60
CA THR A 31 0.26 -8.21 -1.17
C THR A 31 -0.66 -7.71 -0.06
N TYR A 32 -0.11 -6.88 0.82
CA TYR A 32 -0.87 -6.15 1.83
C TYR A 32 -0.38 -4.69 1.84
N THR A 33 -1.24 -3.76 1.48
CA THR A 33 -0.89 -2.39 1.14
C THR A 33 -1.27 -1.41 2.24
N ILE A 34 -0.32 -0.60 2.68
CA ILE A 34 -0.45 0.33 3.81
C ILE A 34 -0.11 1.74 3.32
N HIS A 35 -1.12 2.60 3.22
CA HIS A 35 -0.93 3.99 2.81
C HIS A 35 -0.37 4.81 3.96
N THR A 36 0.81 5.38 3.79
CA THR A 36 1.47 6.25 4.80
C THR A 36 1.61 7.69 4.32
N GLY A 37 0.95 8.05 3.22
CA GLY A 37 0.91 9.42 2.72
C GLY A 37 -0.11 10.29 3.47
N VAL A 38 -0.18 11.56 3.09
CA VAL A 38 -1.06 12.53 3.77
C VAL A 38 -2.34 12.75 2.99
N PHE A 39 -2.26 12.74 1.65
CA PHE A 39 -3.40 12.97 0.78
C PHE A 39 -4.08 11.66 0.38
N LYS A 40 -5.18 11.78 -0.38
CA LYS A 40 -5.92 10.63 -0.90
C LYS A 40 -5.01 9.74 -1.76
N SER A 41 -5.02 8.44 -1.47
CA SER A 41 -4.28 7.44 -2.24
C SER A 41 -4.75 7.36 -3.70
N THR A 42 -3.82 7.02 -4.60
CA THR A 42 -4.09 6.80 -6.03
C THR A 42 -4.82 5.47 -6.31
N PHE A 43 -4.70 4.49 -5.41
CA PHE A 43 -5.43 3.21 -5.45
C PHE A 43 -5.97 2.86 -4.06
N LYS A 44 -6.96 1.97 -3.96
CA LYS A 44 -7.51 1.56 -2.66
C LYS A 44 -6.48 0.73 -1.88
N PRO A 45 -5.93 1.22 -0.75
CA PRO A 45 -5.06 0.43 0.09
C PRO A 45 -5.86 -0.55 0.97
N ASP A 46 -5.20 -1.54 1.54
CA ASP A 46 -5.77 -2.42 2.57
C ASP A 46 -5.87 -1.73 3.92
N VAL A 47 -4.93 -0.81 4.21
CA VAL A 47 -4.95 0.09 5.37
C VAL A 47 -4.82 1.52 4.90
N SER A 48 -5.79 2.36 5.25
CA SER A 48 -5.76 3.78 4.92
C SER A 48 -4.79 4.56 5.82
N ASN A 49 -4.37 5.75 5.37
CA ASN A 49 -3.53 6.62 6.20
C ASN A 49 -4.27 7.12 7.45
N GLU A 50 -5.60 7.27 7.40
CA GLU A 50 -6.39 7.59 8.60
C GLU A 50 -6.36 6.45 9.62
N GLU A 51 -6.42 5.19 9.18
CA GLU A 51 -6.28 4.03 10.06
C GLU A 51 -4.88 3.97 10.71
N VAL A 52 -3.83 4.24 9.93
CA VAL A 52 -2.46 4.36 10.44
C VAL A 52 -2.36 5.47 11.48
N ALA A 53 -2.88 6.67 11.18
CA ALA A 53 -2.85 7.81 12.09
C ALA A 53 -3.60 7.49 13.39
N LYS A 54 -4.80 6.92 13.30
CA LYS A 54 -5.60 6.51 14.46
C LYS A 54 -4.88 5.50 15.36
N ALA A 55 -4.10 4.59 14.78
CA ALA A 55 -3.34 3.60 15.53
C ALA A 55 -2.08 4.18 16.22
N ALA A 56 -1.53 5.29 15.70
CA ALA A 56 -0.35 5.93 16.25
C ALA A 56 -0.63 6.80 17.49
N GLY A 57 -1.86 7.31 17.64
CA GLY A 57 -2.27 8.23 18.71
C GLY A 57 -2.31 9.69 18.27
#